data_AF-A0A5J6UI48-F1
#
_entry.id   AF-A0A5J6UI48-F1
#
_cell.length_a   1.000
_cell.length_b   1.000
_cell.length_c   1.000
_cell.angle_alpha   90.00
_cell.angle_beta   90.00
_cell.angle_gamma   90.00
#
_symmetry.space_group_name_H-M   'P 1'
#
loop_
_entity.id
_entity.type
_entity.pdbx_description
1 polymer ?
#
loop_
_entity_poly.entity_id
_entity_poly.type
_entity_poly.pdbx_seq_one_letter_code
_entity_poly.pdbx_strand_id
1 'polypeptide(L)' 'MRDIQTVTEKWRFHCLCCLHAWEDLYEVRHCGHATAWQLGGLPAQPPWADPICPECHSLRVKAITAGLMAHPGPT' A
#
# COMPACT_ATOMS: atom_id res chain seq x y z
N MET A 1 -17.03 -10.98 -18.20
CA MET A 1 -16.83 -10.43 -16.85
C MET A 1 -15.32 -10.40 -16.62
N ARG A 2 -14.71 -9.23 -16.38
CA ARG A 2 -13.28 -9.21 -16.02
C ARG A 2 -13.19 -9.72 -14.58
N ASP A 3 -12.30 -10.66 -14.33
CA ASP A 3 -11.96 -11.10 -12.98
C ASP A 3 -11.39 -9.90 -12.23
N ILE A 4 -12.02 -9.52 -11.12
CA ILE A 4 -11.54 -8.46 -10.24
C ILE A 4 -11.02 -9.15 -9.00
N GLN A 5 -9.69 -9.20 -8.87
CA GLN A 5 -9.06 -9.74 -7.68
C GLN A 5 -8.79 -8.60 -6.72
N THR A 6 -9.29 -8.73 -5.49
CA THR A 6 -9.00 -7.79 -4.42
C THR A 6 -8.12 -8.47 -3.40
N VAL A 7 -6.99 -7.85 -3.10
CA VAL A 7 -5.99 -8.36 -2.19
C VAL A 7 -5.62 -7.26 -1.22
N THR A 8 -5.37 -7.63 0.02
CA THR A 8 -4.92 -6.68 1.04
C THR A 8 -3.42 -6.84 1.23
N GLU A 9 -2.67 -5.75 1.19
CA GLU A 9 -1.22 -5.73 1.35
C GLU A 9 -0.82 -4.90 2.56
N LYS A 10 -0.02 -5.49 3.44
CA LYS A 10 0.57 -4.75 4.55
C LYS A 10 1.90 -4.15 4.10
N TRP A 11 2.07 -2.86 4.32
CA TRP A 11 3.28 -2.12 3.97
C TRP A 11 3.90 -1.49 5.20
N ARG A 12 5.23 -1.58 5.29
CA ARG A 12 6.01 -0.96 6.34
C ARG A 12 6.91 0.11 5.77
N PHE A 13 6.92 1.26 6.44
CA PHE A 13 7.67 2.43 6.03
C PHE A 13 8.74 2.75 7.06
N HIS A 14 9.89 3.20 6.59
CA HIS A 14 10.99 3.67 7.45
C HIS A 14 11.53 4.98 6.92
N CYS A 15 11.44 6.03 7.74
CA CYS A 15 12.06 7.31 7.44
C CYS A 15 13.56 7.25 7.71
N LEU A 16 14.37 7.54 6.70
CA LEU A 16 15.83 7.60 6.80
C LEU A 16 16.32 8.93 7.41
N CYS A 17 15.43 9.87 7.70
CA CYS A 17 15.76 11.14 8.37
C CYS A 17 15.60 11.06 9.88
N CYS A 18 14.40 10.75 10.37
CA CYS A 18 14.07 10.76 11.79
C CYS A 18 13.95 9.36 12.41
N LEU A 19 14.17 8.30 11.61
CA LEU A 19 14.06 6.90 12.02
C LEU A 19 12.65 6.44 12.44
N HIS A 20 11.63 7.30 12.28
CA HIS A 20 10.24 6.92 12.47
C HIS A 20 9.85 5.80 11.51
N ALA A 21 9.10 4.83 12.02
CA ALA A 21 8.58 3.70 11.27
C ALA A 21 7.08 3.53 11.54
N TRP A 22 6.33 3.23 10.50
CA TRP A 22 4.88 3.00 10.57
C TRP A 22 4.46 1.92 9.60
N GLU A 23 3.22 1.45 9.75
CA GLU A 23 2.63 0.40 8.93
C GLU A 23 1.26 0.84 8.45
N ASP A 24 0.98 0.60 7.17
CA ASP A 24 -0.31 0.84 6.55
C ASP A 24 -0.82 -0.44 5.88
N LEU A 25 -2.14 -0.53 5.77
CA LEU A 25 -2.83 -1.64 5.11
C LEU A 25 -3.50 -1.13 3.83
N TYR A 26 -3.00 -1.59 2.69
CA TYR A 26 -3.50 -1.20 1.37
C TYR A 26 -4.47 -2.25 0.85
N GLU A 27 -5.54 -1.80 0.20
CA GLU A 27 -6.40 -2.65 -0.61
C GLU A 27 -5.99 -2.49 -2.08
N VAL A 28 -5.64 -3.60 -2.71
CA VAL A 28 -5.14 -3.68 -4.08
C VAL A 28 -6.20 -4.38 -4.93
N ARG A 29 -6.69 -3.69 -5.95
CA ARG A 29 -7.68 -4.24 -6.89
C ARG A 29 -7.05 -4.43 -8.26
N HIS A 30 -6.93 -5.67 -8.68
CA HIS A 30 -6.46 -6.04 -10.01
C HIS A 30 -7.66 -6.21 -10.96
N CYS A 31 -7.69 -5.41 -12.03
CA CYS A 31 -8.72 -5.40 -13.06
C CYS A 31 -8.09 -5.64 -14.44
N GLY A 32 -7.70 -6.89 -14.72
CA GLY A 32 -6.90 -7.22 -15.91
C GLY A 32 -5.48 -6.63 -15.80
N HIS A 33 -5.12 -5.67 -16.66
CA HIS A 33 -3.80 -5.00 -16.62
C HIS A 33 -3.73 -3.77 -15.72
N ALA A 34 -4.86 -3.34 -15.13
CA ALA A 34 -4.91 -2.18 -14.25
C ALA A 34 -4.87 -2.62 -12.79
N THR A 35 -4.11 -1.91 -11.97
CA THR A 35 -4.08 -2.09 -10.51
C THR A 35 -4.51 -0.78 -9.86
N ALA A 36 -5.58 -0.81 -9.08
CA ALA A 36 -6.02 0.31 -8.26
C ALA A 36 -5.61 0.07 -6.80
N TRP A 37 -5.15 1.14 -6.14
CA TRP A 37 -4.69 1.13 -4.76
C TRP A 37 -5.64 1.95 -3.90
N GLN A 38 -5.97 1.44 -2.72
CA GLN A 38 -6.73 2.18 -1.72
C GLN A 38 -6.06 2.07 -0.36
N LEU A 39 -6.17 3.13 0.43
CA LEU A 39 -5.75 3.18 1.83
C LEU A 39 -6.97 3.57 2.67
N GLY A 40 -7.42 2.67 3.54
CA GLY A 40 -8.65 2.88 4.31
C GLY A 40 -9.88 3.14 3.43
N GLY A 41 -10.01 2.45 2.29
CA GLY A 41 -11.10 2.62 1.34
C GLY A 41 -11.00 3.84 0.42
N LEU A 42 -10.05 4.77 0.64
CA LEU A 42 -9.85 5.94 -0.22
C LEU A 42 -8.84 5.66 -1.33
N PRO A 43 -9.05 6.18 -2.57
CA PRO A 43 -8.05 6.07 -3.64
C PRO A 43 -6.69 6.60 -3.19
N ALA A 44 -5.65 5.81 -3.41
CA ALA A 44 -4.29 6.12 -3.00
C ALA A 44 -3.30 5.85 -4.14
N GLN A 45 -2.10 6.43 -4.02
CA GLN A 45 -0.96 6.02 -4.83
C GLN A 45 -0.41 4.69 -4.31
N PRO A 46 0.34 3.92 -5.13
CA PRO A 46 1.04 2.76 -4.63
C PRO A 46 2.02 3.15 -3.50
N PRO A 47 2.28 2.25 -2.53
CA PRO A 47 3.07 2.53 -1.32
C PRO A 47 4.47 3.10 -1.58
N TRP A 48 5.08 2.76 -2.71
CA TRP A 48 6.42 3.23 -3.07
C TRP A 48 6.43 4.56 -3.85
N ALA A 49 5.27 5.10 -4.22
CA ALA A 49 5.19 6.37 -4.92
C ALA A 49 5.27 7.53 -3.92
N ASP A 50 6.48 8.11 -3.83
CA ASP A 50 6.80 9.31 -3.04
C ASP A 50 6.25 9.33 -1.60
N PRO A 51 6.51 8.30 -0.78
CA PRO A 51 6.02 8.27 0.59
C PRO A 51 6.62 9.42 1.43
N ILE A 52 5.75 10.12 2.17
CA ILE A 52 6.12 11.23 3.05
C ILE A 52 6.06 10.76 4.50
N CYS A 53 7.12 11.03 5.26
CA CYS A 53 7.14 10.72 6.68
C CYS A 53 6.12 11.60 7.45
N PRO A 54 5.19 11.03 8.25
CA PRO A 54 4.21 11.82 8.98
C PRO A 54 4.81 12.67 10.11
N GLU A 55 5.97 12.29 10.63
CA GLU A 55 6.63 13.01 11.73
C GLU A 55 7.49 14.19 11.25
N CYS A 56 8.25 14.02 10.17
CA CYS A 56 9.24 15.02 9.73
C CYS A 56 9.05 15.52 8.29
N HIS A 57 8.01 15.03 7.59
CA HIS A 57 7.65 15.40 6.22
C HIS A 57 8.75 15.15 5.16
N SER A 58 9.78 14.39 5.49
CA SER A 58 10.81 13.99 4.55
C SER A 58 10.30 12.97 3.53
N LEU A 59 10.76 13.09 2.28
CA LEU A 59 10.58 12.11 1.21
C LEU A 59 11.60 10.96 1.26
N ARG A 60 12.59 11.02 2.16
CA ARG A 60 13.58 9.93 2.33
C ARG A 60 12.97 8.79 3.14
N VAL A 61 12.01 8.08 2.54
CA VAL A 61 11.26 6.98 3.15
C VAL A 61 11.44 5.71 2.33
N LYS A 62 11.76 4.60 2.98
CA LYS A 62 11.73 3.26 2.36
C LYS A 62 10.39 2.61 2.61
N ALA A 63 9.72 2.17 1.55
CA ALA A 63 8.53 1.33 1.61
C ALA A 63 8.93 -0.14 1.38
N ILE A 64 8.50 -1.04 2.26
CA ILE A 64 8.82 -2.47 2.23
C ILE A 64 7.51 -3.23 2.38
N THR A 65 7.23 -4.17 1.48
CA THR A 65 6.07 -5.06 1.65
C THR A 65 6.30 -5.98 2.85
N ALA A 66 5.33 -6.00 3.76
CA ALA A 66 5.34 -6.81 4.98
C ALA A 66 4.47 -8.07 4.87
N GLY A 67 3.89 -8.33 3.68
CA GLY A 67 3.14 -9.53 3.39
C GLY A 67 1.87 -9.27 2.58
N LEU A 68 1.44 -10.31 1.85
CA LEU A 68 0.21 -10.35 1.08
C LEU A 68 -0.88 -11.08 1.87
N MET A 69 -2.02 -10.45 2.07
CA MET A 69 -3.25 -11.06 2.57
C MET A 69 -4.25 -11.16 1.42
N ALA A 70 -4.20 -12.26 0.67
CA ALA A 70 -5.19 -12.54 -0.36
C ALA A 70 -6.55 -12.83 0.30
N HIS A 71 -7.57 -12.04 -0.04
CA HIS A 71 -8.94 -12.43 0.23
C HIS A 71 -9.39 -13.37 -0.88
N PRO A 72 -9.81 -14.62 -0.58
CA PRO A 72 -10.49 -15.42 -1.58
C PRO A 72 -11.77 -14.67 -1.99
N GLY A 73 -11.94 -14.41 -3.28
CA GLY A 73 -13.13 -13.74 -3.80
C GLY A 73 -14.41 -14.50 -3.41
N PRO A 74 -15.57 -13.82 -3.31
CA PRO A 74 -16.83 -14.50 -3.03
C PRO A 74 -17.18 -15.44 -4.19
N THR A 75 -17.35 -16.72 -3.86
CA THR A 75 -17.78 -17.81 -4.76
C THR A 75 -19.15 -17.56 -5.37
#